data_AF-A0A854X3P7-F1
#
_entry.id   AF-A0A854X3P7-F1
#
_cell.length_a   1.000
_cell.length_b   1.000
_cell.length_c   1.000
_cell.angle_alpha   90.00
_cell.angle_beta   90.00
_cell.angle_gamma   90.00
#
_symmetry.space_group_name_H-M   'P 1'
#
loop_
_entity.id
_entity.type
_entity.pdbx_description
1 polymer ?
#
loop_
_entity_poly.entity_id
_entity_poly.type
_entity_poly.pdbx_seq_one_letter_code
_entity_poly.pdbx_strand_id
1 'polypeptide(L)'
;MLATLRLFSVLLLSFTPLIAHAACPDWPFGKAQVEISALQQQIDQWDDAYHREGRSLIADELYDQSRVRLIEWRQCFQQPAAPEPLRSASGSVAHPIAHTGLDKLHQAATVQAWLKDRQDVWAQPKVDGVAVTLIYRRGLLQQAISRGDGVSGQDWTASAQKIAAIPQQLTQPLDLLVQGELYRRLNQHVQASAGSVNARATVAGLMSRKTLSAEQASGIGLFVWDWPQGPANLPERISTLATLGFATTAPFSQVIANLADAQKWREHWYRSPLPFASDGIVLRQSQRPPAERWQASAPYWAIAWKYPFARALAEVRKVNFKVGRSGRITPVLELSPVMLDDREIRRVSAGSLKRWQALDIRPGDQVAISLAGLTIPRLDSVVLRTTERAALDIPDARDFHALSCWQPTPGCESQFLARLTWLSGKQGLALQNVGRGTWEKLLETGRLNNLLDWLTLDEPELANIAGFGERSSARLINSFHSARQRPFTQWLKALGLPPTGQAQLADSWQALAQRDTEQWQAEAGIGPGRAAQLSAFFRDPQVLALSDTLRAAGIDGF
;
A
#
# COMPACT_ATOMS: atom_id res chain seq x y z
N MET A 1 -22.19 -42.58 -59.94
CA MET A 1 -22.68 -41.44 -59.13
C MET A 1 -22.08 -41.56 -57.74
N LEU A 2 -20.88 -41.03 -57.53
CA LEU A 2 -20.19 -40.96 -56.25
C LEU A 2 -19.23 -39.76 -56.37
N ALA A 3 -19.54 -38.71 -55.64
CA ALA A 3 -18.70 -37.55 -55.46
C ALA A 3 -18.35 -37.43 -53.97
N THR A 4 -17.20 -36.82 -53.73
CA THR A 4 -16.69 -36.22 -52.48
C THR A 4 -16.14 -37.16 -51.40
N LEU A 5 -14.82 -37.35 -51.43
CA LEU A 5 -14.04 -37.71 -50.25
C LEU A 5 -12.72 -36.92 -50.20
N ARG A 6 -12.51 -36.26 -49.04
CA ARG A 6 -11.24 -35.85 -48.40
C ARG A 6 -10.56 -34.55 -48.82
N LEU A 7 -10.86 -33.51 -48.03
CA LEU A 7 -9.83 -32.59 -47.51
C LEU A 7 -10.40 -31.90 -46.27
N PHE A 8 -9.98 -32.31 -45.07
CA PHE A 8 -10.06 -31.47 -43.88
C PHE A 8 -8.84 -31.78 -43.00
N SER A 9 -7.88 -30.86 -43.07
CA SER A 9 -6.70 -30.82 -42.22
C SER A 9 -7.08 -30.34 -40.82
N VAL A 10 -6.69 -31.11 -39.82
CA VAL A 10 -6.82 -30.77 -38.39
C VAL A 10 -5.79 -29.69 -38.06
N LEU A 11 -6.25 -28.50 -37.67
CA LEU A 11 -5.42 -27.47 -37.03
C LEU A 11 -5.70 -27.51 -35.52
N LEU A 12 -4.81 -28.18 -34.78
CA LEU A 12 -4.78 -28.16 -33.31
C LEU A 12 -4.17 -26.83 -32.86
N LEU A 13 -5.03 -25.86 -32.54
CA LEU A 13 -4.64 -24.64 -31.84
C LEU A 13 -4.60 -24.93 -30.33
N SER A 14 -3.39 -25.17 -29.82
CA SER A 14 -3.10 -25.18 -28.39
C SER A 14 -3.24 -23.75 -27.85
N PHE A 15 -4.37 -23.47 -27.19
CA PHE A 15 -4.55 -22.27 -26.37
C PHE A 15 -3.74 -22.42 -25.08
N THR A 16 -2.56 -21.79 -25.02
CA THR A 16 -1.89 -21.51 -23.75
C THR A 16 -2.45 -20.22 -23.17
N PRO A 17 -2.97 -20.21 -21.93
CA PRO A 17 -3.41 -18.97 -21.29
C PRO A 17 -2.21 -18.09 -20.95
N LEU A 18 -2.20 -16.85 -21.47
CA LEU A 18 -1.34 -15.77 -21.01
C LEU A 18 -1.76 -15.37 -19.59
N ILE A 19 -1.25 -16.08 -18.59
CA ILE A 19 -1.14 -15.54 -17.24
C ILE A 19 -0.07 -14.46 -17.33
N ALA A 20 -0.40 -13.23 -16.94
CA ALA A 20 0.59 -12.16 -16.80
C ALA A 20 1.61 -12.58 -15.72
N HIS A 21 2.69 -13.23 -16.14
CA HIS A 21 3.80 -13.55 -15.25
C HIS A 21 4.46 -12.22 -14.90
N ALA A 22 4.49 -11.85 -13.63
CA ALA A 22 5.49 -10.90 -13.17
C ALA A 22 6.85 -11.44 -13.64
N ALA A 23 7.63 -10.61 -14.34
CA ALA A 23 8.90 -11.05 -14.89
C ALA A 23 9.76 -11.64 -13.76
N CYS A 24 10.20 -12.89 -13.94
CA CYS A 24 11.05 -13.57 -12.97
C CYS A 24 12.29 -12.71 -12.68
N PRO A 25 12.75 -12.65 -11.42
CA PRO A 25 13.98 -11.94 -11.10
C PRO A 25 15.15 -12.49 -11.92
N ASP A 26 15.99 -11.61 -12.45
CA ASP A 26 17.22 -11.98 -13.15
C ASP A 26 18.33 -12.27 -12.14
N TRP A 27 18.15 -13.35 -11.35
CA TRP A 27 19.10 -13.76 -10.32
C TRP A 27 19.89 -14.99 -10.77
N PRO A 28 21.21 -15.03 -10.49
CA PRO A 28 21.95 -16.28 -10.54
C PRO A 28 21.35 -17.32 -9.57
N PHE A 29 21.45 -18.61 -9.91
CA PHE A 29 20.85 -19.70 -9.13
C PHE A 29 21.24 -19.66 -7.64
N GLY A 30 22.52 -19.39 -7.32
CA GLY A 30 22.99 -19.29 -5.93
C GLY A 30 22.31 -18.17 -5.15
N LYS A 31 22.08 -17.01 -5.77
CA LYS A 31 21.35 -15.89 -5.17
C LYS A 31 19.88 -16.25 -4.97
N ALA A 32 19.25 -16.85 -5.97
CA ALA A 32 17.86 -17.27 -5.88
C ALA A 32 17.63 -18.24 -4.72
N GLN A 33 18.52 -19.22 -4.53
CA GLN A 33 18.43 -20.16 -3.41
C GLN A 33 18.48 -19.46 -2.05
N VAL A 34 19.40 -18.51 -1.89
CA VAL A 34 19.56 -17.76 -0.64
C VAL A 34 18.34 -16.87 -0.36
N GLU A 35 17.84 -16.12 -1.35
CA GLU A 35 16.66 -15.24 -1.19
C GLU A 35 15.38 -16.04 -0.92
N ILE A 36 15.17 -17.17 -1.61
CA ILE A 36 14.03 -18.07 -1.37
C ILE A 36 14.10 -18.65 0.04
N SER A 37 15.28 -19.10 0.48
CA SER A 37 15.48 -19.62 1.84
C SER A 37 15.21 -18.54 2.90
N ALA A 38 15.68 -17.30 2.69
CA ALA A 38 15.45 -16.19 3.61
C ALA A 38 13.95 -15.87 3.73
N LEU A 39 13.22 -15.81 2.62
CA LEU A 39 11.77 -15.58 2.63
C LEU A 39 11.01 -16.73 3.29
N GLN A 40 11.38 -17.99 3.02
CA GLN A 40 10.78 -19.15 3.69
C GLN A 40 10.99 -19.07 5.21
N GLN A 41 12.22 -18.83 5.67
CA GLN A 41 12.52 -18.73 7.09
C GLN A 41 11.73 -17.60 7.76
N GLN A 42 11.56 -16.46 7.08
CA GLN A 42 10.75 -15.35 7.58
C GLN A 42 9.28 -15.73 7.73
N ILE A 43 8.72 -16.46 6.76
CA ILE A 43 7.34 -16.98 6.81
C ILE A 43 7.19 -18.01 7.94
N ASP A 44 8.15 -18.93 8.10
CA ASP A 44 8.12 -19.95 9.16
C ASP A 44 8.09 -19.31 10.57
N GLN A 45 8.84 -18.21 10.76
CA GLN A 45 8.80 -17.44 12.00
C GLN A 45 7.43 -16.79 12.25
N TRP A 46 6.80 -16.26 11.20
CA TRP A 46 5.45 -15.70 11.31
C TRP A 46 4.41 -16.77 11.61
N ASP A 47 4.53 -17.95 10.99
CA ASP A 47 3.65 -19.09 11.23
C ASP A 47 3.76 -19.60 12.67
N ASP A 48 4.98 -19.75 13.18
CA ASP A 48 5.23 -20.19 14.56
C ASP A 48 4.68 -19.16 15.58
N ALA A 49 4.94 -17.87 15.37
CA ALA A 49 4.38 -16.81 16.21
C ALA A 49 2.85 -16.78 16.17
N TYR A 50 2.24 -17.01 15.00
CA TYR A 50 0.79 -17.00 14.84
C TYR A 50 0.15 -18.23 15.50
N HIS A 51 0.62 -19.44 15.18
CA HIS A 51 -0.02 -20.69 15.61
C HIS A 51 0.32 -21.10 17.04
N ARG A 52 1.56 -20.90 17.48
CA ARG A 52 2.02 -21.32 18.81
C ARG A 52 1.88 -20.21 19.84
N GLU A 53 2.22 -18.97 19.47
CA GLU A 53 2.27 -17.84 20.41
C GLU A 53 1.02 -16.96 20.39
N GLY A 54 0.15 -17.13 19.38
CA GLY A 54 -1.05 -16.32 19.21
C GLY A 54 -0.74 -14.85 18.91
N ARG A 55 0.42 -14.57 18.28
CA ARG A 55 0.91 -13.22 17.96
C ARG A 55 1.08 -13.07 16.46
N SER A 56 0.53 -11.99 15.90
CA SER A 56 0.78 -11.59 14.51
C SER A 56 1.93 -10.58 14.49
N LEU A 57 3.08 -11.00 13.93
CA LEU A 57 4.28 -10.17 13.77
C LEU A 57 4.26 -9.31 12.49
N ILE A 58 3.38 -9.66 11.56
CA ILE A 58 3.21 -9.01 10.27
C ILE A 58 1.72 -8.92 9.95
N ALA A 59 1.29 -7.89 9.22
CA ALA A 59 -0.10 -7.79 8.79
C ALA A 59 -0.46 -8.96 7.86
N ASP A 60 -1.67 -9.52 8.03
CA ASP A 60 -2.15 -10.68 7.27
C ASP A 60 -2.05 -10.49 5.74
N GLU A 61 -2.34 -9.28 5.24
CA GLU A 61 -2.21 -8.94 3.82
C GLU A 61 -0.77 -9.03 3.32
N LEU A 62 0.22 -8.63 4.14
CA LEU A 62 1.64 -8.70 3.79
C LEU A 62 2.16 -10.14 3.89
N TYR A 63 1.66 -10.93 4.83
CA TYR A 63 1.92 -12.37 4.91
C TYR A 63 1.42 -13.09 3.64
N ASP A 64 0.17 -12.87 3.25
CA ASP A 64 -0.43 -13.46 2.05
C ASP A 64 0.39 -13.08 0.80
N GLN A 65 0.78 -11.80 0.65
CA GLN A 65 1.64 -11.34 -0.44
C GLN A 65 3.04 -11.96 -0.42
N SER A 66 3.62 -12.15 0.76
CA SER A 66 4.93 -12.80 0.93
C SER A 66 4.88 -14.28 0.53
N ARG A 67 3.77 -14.97 0.83
CA ARG A 67 3.56 -16.37 0.41
C ARG A 67 3.39 -16.50 -1.09
N VAL A 68 2.61 -15.60 -1.70
CA VAL A 68 2.49 -15.53 -3.17
C VAL A 68 3.87 -15.31 -3.79
N ARG A 69 4.65 -14.37 -3.25
CA ARG A 69 6.02 -14.11 -3.72
C ARG A 69 6.94 -15.33 -3.61
N LEU A 70 6.87 -16.08 -2.51
CA LEU A 70 7.65 -17.30 -2.33
C LEU A 70 7.30 -18.36 -3.39
N ILE A 71 6.00 -18.52 -3.68
CA ILE A 71 5.53 -19.44 -4.72
C ILE A 71 6.04 -19.00 -6.09
N GLU A 72 5.91 -17.71 -6.42
CA GLU A 72 6.42 -17.13 -7.67
C GLU A 72 7.91 -17.34 -7.83
N TRP A 73 8.73 -17.04 -6.81
CA TRP A 73 10.17 -17.26 -6.85
C TRP A 73 10.52 -18.74 -7.03
N ARG A 74 9.86 -19.65 -6.31
CA ARG A 74 10.10 -21.09 -6.50
C ARG A 74 9.76 -21.57 -7.91
N GLN A 75 8.67 -21.07 -8.49
CA GLN A 75 8.30 -21.37 -9.87
C GLN A 75 9.34 -20.84 -10.87
N CYS A 76 9.77 -19.58 -10.70
CA CYS A 76 10.79 -18.96 -11.54
C CYS A 76 12.11 -19.75 -11.57
N PHE A 77 12.51 -20.31 -10.43
CA PHE A 77 13.78 -21.03 -10.29
C PHE A 77 13.62 -22.55 -10.17
N GLN A 78 12.47 -23.09 -10.57
CA GLN A 78 12.16 -24.52 -10.61
C GLN A 78 12.46 -25.27 -9.31
N GLN A 79 12.22 -24.62 -8.17
CA GLN A 79 12.38 -25.25 -6.85
C GLN A 79 11.11 -26.03 -6.44
N PRO A 80 11.25 -27.07 -5.60
CA PRO A 80 10.11 -27.83 -5.08
C PRO A 80 9.09 -26.92 -4.37
N ALA A 81 7.81 -27.31 -4.45
CA ALA A 81 6.76 -26.63 -3.72
C ALA A 81 7.01 -26.65 -2.20
N ALA A 82 6.53 -25.60 -1.52
CA ALA A 82 6.59 -25.55 -0.05
C ALA A 82 5.84 -26.75 0.56
N PRO A 83 6.25 -27.24 1.74
CA PRO A 83 5.37 -28.02 2.60
C PRO A 83 4.06 -27.26 2.86
N GLU A 84 2.96 -27.98 3.09
CA GLU A 84 1.67 -27.34 3.32
C GLU A 84 1.69 -26.42 4.56
N PRO A 85 1.19 -25.18 4.45
CA PRO A 85 1.26 -24.15 5.49
C PRO A 85 0.46 -24.50 6.75
N LEU A 86 -0.53 -25.40 6.66
CA LEU A 86 -1.44 -25.72 7.76
C LEU A 86 -0.98 -26.93 8.59
N ARG A 87 0.21 -27.50 8.31
CA ARG A 87 0.68 -28.69 9.03
C ARG A 87 0.78 -28.47 10.54
N SER A 88 1.10 -27.26 10.98
CA SER A 88 1.15 -26.88 12.41
C SER A 88 -0.22 -26.50 12.99
N ALA A 89 -1.23 -26.27 12.15
CA ALA A 89 -2.58 -25.88 12.56
C ALA A 89 -3.51 -27.08 12.82
N SER A 90 -3.14 -28.28 12.37
CA SER A 90 -3.88 -29.53 12.59
C SER A 90 -4.09 -29.80 14.10
N GLY A 91 -5.15 -30.54 14.42
CA GLY A 91 -5.48 -30.89 15.81
C GLY A 91 -6.08 -32.30 15.91
N SER A 92 -6.24 -32.80 17.13
CA SER A 92 -6.63 -34.20 17.37
C SER A 92 -8.11 -34.50 17.13
N VAL A 93 -8.95 -33.50 16.88
CA VAL A 93 -10.40 -33.66 16.76
C VAL A 93 -10.81 -33.64 15.29
N ALA A 94 -11.34 -34.75 14.79
CA ALA A 94 -11.88 -34.83 13.43
C ALA A 94 -13.18 -34.02 13.29
N HIS A 95 -13.32 -33.30 12.18
CA HIS A 95 -14.57 -32.63 11.82
C HIS A 95 -15.58 -33.65 11.27
N PRO A 96 -16.85 -33.62 11.72
CA PRO A 96 -17.89 -34.44 11.09
C PRO A 96 -18.15 -34.05 9.64
N ILE A 97 -17.99 -32.75 9.31
CA ILE A 97 -18.11 -32.18 7.97
C ILE A 97 -16.90 -31.28 7.72
N ALA A 98 -16.18 -31.51 6.63
CA ALA A 98 -14.98 -30.75 6.28
C ALA A 98 -15.27 -29.26 6.03
N HIS A 99 -14.27 -28.40 6.25
CA HIS A 99 -14.30 -26.99 5.87
C HIS A 99 -13.77 -26.78 4.46
N THR A 100 -14.57 -26.25 3.55
CA THR A 100 -14.19 -26.08 2.14
C THR A 100 -13.21 -24.93 1.90
N GLY A 101 -13.31 -23.81 2.61
CA GLY A 101 -12.56 -22.61 2.26
C GLY A 101 -13.14 -21.93 1.01
N LEU A 102 -12.38 -21.03 0.37
CA LEU A 102 -12.86 -20.21 -0.75
C LEU A 102 -11.71 -19.87 -1.71
N ASP A 103 -12.00 -19.89 -3.01
CA ASP A 103 -11.11 -19.30 -4.01
C ASP A 103 -11.11 -17.79 -3.86
N LYS A 104 -9.91 -17.19 -3.86
CA LYS A 104 -9.71 -15.75 -3.67
C LYS A 104 -9.62 -15.07 -5.05
N LEU A 105 -10.60 -14.26 -5.41
CA LEU A 105 -10.59 -13.44 -6.61
C LEU A 105 -10.35 -11.96 -6.27
N HIS A 106 -9.59 -11.28 -7.12
CA HIS A 106 -9.27 -9.85 -6.97
C HIS A 106 -9.88 -8.99 -8.07
N GLN A 107 -9.93 -9.50 -9.31
CA GLN A 107 -10.34 -8.74 -10.48
C GLN A 107 -11.83 -8.89 -10.79
N ALA A 108 -12.51 -7.78 -11.08
CA ALA A 108 -13.92 -7.77 -11.44
C ALA A 108 -14.24 -8.69 -12.65
N ALA A 109 -13.35 -8.76 -13.65
CA ALA A 109 -13.53 -9.62 -14.81
C ALA A 109 -13.60 -11.11 -14.44
N THR A 110 -12.76 -11.58 -13.51
CA THR A 110 -12.80 -12.98 -13.03
C THR A 110 -14.08 -13.28 -12.25
N VAL A 111 -14.60 -12.31 -11.48
CA VAL A 111 -15.87 -12.44 -10.77
C VAL A 111 -17.04 -12.46 -11.76
N GLN A 112 -17.00 -11.63 -12.79
CA GLN A 112 -18.01 -11.62 -13.86
C GLN A 112 -18.06 -12.96 -14.59
N ALA A 113 -16.90 -13.54 -14.90
CA ALA A 113 -16.80 -14.87 -15.50
C ALA A 113 -17.41 -15.95 -14.59
N TRP A 114 -17.14 -15.88 -13.28
CA TRP A 114 -17.74 -16.80 -12.31
C TRP A 114 -19.27 -16.64 -12.22
N LEU A 115 -19.79 -15.42 -12.28
CA LEU A 115 -21.23 -15.14 -12.23
C LEU A 115 -22.01 -15.59 -13.48
N LYS A 116 -21.37 -15.63 -14.65
CA LYS A 116 -22.02 -15.81 -15.96
C LYS A 116 -22.99 -17.00 -16.03
N ASP A 117 -22.60 -18.14 -15.46
CA ASP A 117 -23.34 -19.40 -15.55
C ASP A 117 -24.01 -19.79 -14.22
N ARG A 118 -24.24 -18.82 -13.33
CA ARG A 118 -24.78 -19.05 -11.99
C ARG A 118 -26.04 -18.22 -11.74
N GLN A 119 -26.98 -18.83 -11.03
CA GLN A 119 -28.23 -18.20 -10.59
C GLN A 119 -28.36 -18.31 -9.07
N ASP A 120 -29.26 -17.50 -8.51
CA ASP A 120 -29.55 -17.45 -7.06
C ASP A 120 -28.26 -17.26 -6.24
N VAL A 121 -27.48 -16.24 -6.63
CA VAL A 121 -26.22 -15.87 -5.98
C VAL A 121 -26.49 -14.86 -4.87
N TRP A 122 -25.76 -15.02 -3.77
CA TRP A 122 -25.84 -14.19 -2.59
C TRP A 122 -24.48 -13.64 -2.21
N ALA A 123 -24.45 -12.41 -1.72
CA ALA A 123 -23.29 -11.77 -1.13
C ALA A 123 -23.40 -11.70 0.38
N GLN A 124 -22.27 -11.89 1.04
CA GLN A 124 -22.07 -11.60 2.46
C GLN A 124 -20.69 -10.94 2.67
N PRO A 125 -20.49 -10.12 3.70
CA PRO A 125 -19.16 -9.66 4.05
C PRO A 125 -18.31 -10.88 4.43
N LYS A 126 -17.08 -10.92 3.94
CA LYS A 126 -16.12 -11.94 4.35
C LYS A 126 -15.52 -11.53 5.69
N VAL A 127 -16.16 -11.96 6.77
CA VAL A 127 -15.76 -11.66 8.14
C VAL A 127 -14.31 -12.12 8.37
N ASP A 128 -13.49 -11.23 8.91
CA ASP A 128 -12.09 -11.50 9.20
C ASP A 128 -11.93 -12.01 10.64
N GLY A 129 -11.92 -13.34 10.77
CA GLY A 129 -11.87 -14.04 12.05
C GLY A 129 -11.22 -15.41 11.94
N VAL A 130 -11.63 -16.33 12.80
CA VAL A 130 -11.24 -17.74 12.76
C VAL A 130 -12.46 -18.64 12.64
N ALA A 131 -12.40 -19.59 11.71
CA ALA A 131 -13.49 -20.52 11.46
C ALA A 131 -13.64 -21.53 12.62
N VAL A 132 -14.90 -21.85 12.94
CA VAL A 132 -15.31 -22.78 14.01
C VAL A 132 -16.44 -23.68 13.54
N THR A 133 -16.42 -24.94 13.97
CA THR A 133 -17.57 -25.86 13.91
C THR A 133 -18.21 -25.91 15.30
N LEU A 134 -19.52 -25.70 15.39
CA LEU A 134 -20.29 -25.86 16.63
C LEU A 134 -21.26 -27.04 16.47
N ILE A 135 -21.24 -27.95 17.44
CA ILE A 135 -22.07 -29.15 17.45
C ILE A 135 -23.00 -29.09 18.65
N TYR A 136 -24.29 -29.16 18.38
CA TYR A 136 -25.35 -29.21 19.37
C TYR A 136 -25.99 -30.59 19.40
N ARG A 137 -26.32 -31.07 20.59
CA ARG A 137 -27.09 -32.29 20.81
C ARG A 137 -28.30 -31.97 21.65
N ARG A 138 -29.50 -32.32 21.17
CA ARG A 138 -30.79 -31.97 21.81
C ARG A 138 -30.87 -30.48 22.19
N GLY A 139 -30.34 -29.62 21.34
CA GLY A 139 -30.31 -28.17 21.53
C GLY A 139 -29.21 -27.64 22.45
N LEU A 140 -28.35 -28.46 23.06
CA LEU A 140 -27.27 -27.99 23.95
C LEU A 140 -25.92 -28.02 23.24
N LEU A 141 -25.10 -26.97 23.40
CA LEU A 141 -23.75 -26.91 22.84
C LEU A 141 -22.89 -28.02 23.46
N GLN A 142 -22.46 -28.96 22.62
CA GLN A 142 -21.67 -30.11 23.06
C GLN A 142 -20.20 -30.00 22.69
N GLN A 143 -19.90 -29.39 21.53
CA GLN A 143 -18.52 -29.29 21.06
C GLN A 143 -18.31 -28.05 20.21
N ALA A 144 -17.14 -27.43 20.36
CA ALA A 144 -16.63 -26.44 19.43
C ALA A 144 -15.24 -26.86 18.92
N ILE A 145 -15.06 -26.88 17.59
CA ILE A 145 -13.83 -27.36 16.96
C ILE A 145 -13.26 -26.22 16.10
N SER A 146 -11.98 -25.90 16.26
CA SER A 146 -11.29 -24.98 15.35
C SER A 146 -11.22 -25.54 13.94
N ARG A 147 -11.02 -24.70 12.92
CA ARG A 147 -10.87 -25.19 11.54
C ARG A 147 -9.71 -26.18 11.35
N GLY A 148 -8.56 -25.90 11.96
CA GLY A 148 -7.31 -26.63 11.74
C GLY A 148 -6.93 -26.75 10.26
N ASP A 149 -6.71 -27.97 9.78
CA ASP A 149 -6.42 -28.26 8.36
C ASP A 149 -7.69 -28.37 7.49
N GLY A 150 -8.87 -28.23 8.10
CA GLY A 150 -10.17 -28.32 7.45
C GLY A 150 -10.82 -29.71 7.53
N VAL A 151 -10.08 -30.74 7.91
CA VAL A 151 -10.58 -32.10 8.18
C VAL A 151 -10.46 -32.43 9.67
N SER A 152 -9.46 -31.87 10.34
CA SER A 152 -9.23 -31.96 11.77
C SER A 152 -8.87 -30.61 12.39
N GLY A 153 -9.15 -30.44 13.67
CA GLY A 153 -8.94 -29.20 14.40
C GLY A 153 -8.74 -29.40 15.89
N GLN A 154 -8.65 -28.29 16.60
CA GLN A 154 -8.43 -28.25 18.05
C GLN A 154 -9.78 -28.15 18.78
N ASP A 155 -9.87 -28.76 19.96
CA ASP A 155 -11.02 -28.59 20.83
C ASP A 155 -11.03 -27.18 21.45
N TRP A 156 -12.06 -26.41 21.12
CA TRP A 156 -12.31 -25.06 21.62
C TRP A 156 -13.53 -24.99 22.55
N THR A 157 -14.08 -26.13 22.97
CA THR A 157 -15.35 -26.21 23.72
C THR A 157 -15.31 -25.38 24.99
N ALA A 158 -14.25 -25.49 25.80
CA ALA A 158 -14.12 -24.74 27.05
C ALA A 158 -14.07 -23.21 26.86
N SER A 159 -13.47 -22.74 25.76
CA SER A 159 -13.45 -21.32 25.39
C SER A 159 -14.80 -20.88 24.82
N ALA A 160 -15.40 -21.69 23.95
CA ALA A 160 -16.68 -21.42 23.31
C ALA A 160 -17.83 -21.29 24.32
N GLN A 161 -17.81 -22.08 25.40
CA GLN A 161 -18.80 -21.98 26.49
C GLN A 161 -18.82 -20.63 27.21
N LYS A 162 -17.75 -19.85 27.11
CA LYS A 162 -17.64 -18.51 27.72
C LYS A 162 -18.06 -17.39 26.78
N ILE A 163 -18.20 -17.65 25.49
CA ILE A 163 -18.50 -16.63 24.48
C ILE A 163 -20.01 -16.44 24.41
N ALA A 164 -20.49 -15.28 24.87
CA ALA A 164 -21.92 -14.97 24.91
C ALA A 164 -22.60 -14.96 23.53
N ALA A 165 -21.83 -14.74 22.45
CA ALA A 165 -22.35 -14.79 21.08
C ALA A 165 -22.66 -16.22 20.59
N ILE A 166 -22.19 -17.24 21.29
CA ILE A 166 -22.49 -18.64 21.01
C ILE A 166 -23.67 -19.05 21.90
N PRO A 167 -24.85 -19.36 21.33
CA PRO A 167 -25.97 -19.88 22.12
C PRO A 167 -25.54 -21.16 22.83
N GLN A 168 -25.66 -21.21 24.15
CA GLN A 168 -25.36 -22.43 24.91
C GLN A 168 -26.50 -23.45 24.81
N GLN A 169 -27.71 -22.93 24.59
CA GLN A 169 -28.92 -23.69 24.32
C GLN A 169 -29.68 -23.05 23.15
N LEU A 170 -30.10 -23.87 22.19
CA LEU A 170 -30.96 -23.48 21.08
C LEU A 170 -32.41 -23.31 21.56
N THR A 171 -33.21 -22.59 20.79
CA THR A 171 -34.65 -22.43 21.06
C THR A 171 -35.45 -23.73 20.91
N GLN A 172 -34.87 -24.75 20.27
CA GLN A 172 -35.47 -26.07 20.05
C GLN A 172 -34.47 -27.19 20.40
N PRO A 173 -34.92 -28.35 20.90
CA PRO A 173 -34.05 -29.47 21.25
C PRO A 173 -33.63 -30.28 20.01
N LEU A 174 -32.88 -29.66 19.11
CA LEU A 174 -32.43 -30.22 17.83
C LEU A 174 -30.95 -30.59 17.85
N ASP A 175 -30.58 -31.67 17.15
CA ASP A 175 -29.18 -31.95 16.80
C ASP A 175 -28.77 -31.09 15.60
N LEU A 176 -27.78 -30.23 15.82
CA LEU A 176 -27.39 -29.20 14.85
C LEU A 176 -25.87 -29.12 14.75
N LEU A 177 -25.35 -29.09 13.53
CA LEU A 177 -23.97 -28.71 13.25
C LEU A 177 -23.99 -27.43 12.42
N VAL A 178 -23.32 -26.38 12.91
CA VAL A 178 -23.11 -25.13 12.18
C VAL A 178 -21.63 -24.85 12.01
N GLN A 179 -21.29 -24.22 10.90
CA GLN A 179 -19.97 -23.67 10.65
C GLN A 179 -20.07 -22.15 10.60
N GLY A 180 -19.15 -21.49 11.29
CA GLY A 180 -19.17 -20.05 11.48
C GLY A 180 -17.78 -19.47 11.61
N GLU A 181 -17.72 -18.15 11.80
CA GLU A 181 -16.50 -17.40 12.05
C GLU A 181 -16.60 -16.74 13.43
N LEU A 182 -15.62 -16.99 14.29
CA LEU A 182 -15.41 -16.20 15.51
C LEU A 182 -14.59 -14.98 15.15
N TYR A 183 -15.10 -13.79 15.48
CA TYR A 183 -14.48 -12.52 15.10
C TYR A 183 -14.34 -11.58 16.29
N ARG A 184 -13.39 -10.65 16.20
CA ARG A 184 -13.26 -9.59 17.20
C ARG A 184 -14.32 -8.54 16.95
N ARG A 185 -15.14 -8.23 17.95
CA ARG A 185 -16.08 -7.11 17.89
C ARG A 185 -15.30 -5.81 17.79
N LEU A 186 -15.62 -5.01 16.78
CA LEU A 186 -15.07 -3.68 16.57
C LEU A 186 -16.22 -2.67 16.53
N ASN A 187 -15.98 -1.47 17.06
CA ASN A 187 -16.98 -0.41 17.04
C ASN A 187 -16.77 0.46 15.80
N GLN A 188 -17.81 0.60 14.96
CA GLN A 188 -17.81 1.44 13.75
C GLN A 188 -16.58 1.24 12.85
N HIS A 189 -16.15 -0.01 12.65
CA HIS A 189 -14.95 -0.31 11.87
C HIS A 189 -15.19 -0.06 10.38
N VAL A 190 -14.36 0.76 9.75
CA VAL A 190 -14.41 1.02 8.30
C VAL A 190 -13.17 0.40 7.66
N GLN A 191 -13.38 -0.63 6.84
CA GLN A 191 -12.28 -1.41 6.29
C GLN A 191 -11.34 -0.57 5.41
N ALA A 192 -11.90 0.31 4.57
CA ALA A 192 -11.13 1.15 3.65
C ALA A 192 -10.13 2.11 4.34
N SER A 193 -10.35 2.45 5.61
CA SER A 193 -9.47 3.35 6.37
C SER A 193 -8.63 2.63 7.42
N ALA A 194 -9.18 1.61 8.07
CA ALA A 194 -8.54 0.94 9.21
C ALA A 194 -7.85 -0.40 8.86
N GLY A 195 -8.19 -1.04 7.74
CA GLY A 195 -7.67 -2.35 7.37
C GLY A 195 -8.11 -3.47 8.34
N SER A 196 -7.39 -4.60 8.38
CA SER A 196 -7.77 -5.77 9.20
C SER A 196 -7.55 -5.62 10.71
N VAL A 197 -6.78 -4.61 11.16
CA VAL A 197 -6.43 -4.33 12.58
C VAL A 197 -5.98 -5.57 13.39
N ASN A 198 -5.39 -6.58 12.73
CA ASN A 198 -5.03 -7.88 13.32
C ASN A 198 -6.20 -8.56 14.09
N ALA A 199 -7.44 -8.35 13.64
CA ALA A 199 -8.64 -8.87 14.29
C ALA A 199 -8.62 -10.41 14.37
N ARG A 200 -8.33 -11.08 13.25
CA ARG A 200 -8.20 -12.54 13.15
C ARG A 200 -7.16 -13.11 14.11
N ALA A 201 -5.94 -12.59 14.07
CA ALA A 201 -4.86 -13.06 14.95
C ALA A 201 -5.19 -12.89 16.43
N THR A 202 -5.89 -11.80 16.78
CA THR A 202 -6.36 -11.58 18.16
C THR A 202 -7.30 -12.69 18.62
N VAL A 203 -8.31 -13.05 17.81
CA VAL A 203 -9.25 -14.11 18.17
C VAL A 203 -8.55 -15.47 18.20
N ALA A 204 -7.70 -15.77 17.22
CA ALA A 204 -6.91 -17.01 17.19
C ALA A 204 -6.13 -17.18 18.50
N GLY A 205 -5.35 -16.17 18.88
CA GLY A 205 -4.55 -16.18 20.10
C GLY A 205 -5.37 -16.19 21.39
N LEU A 206 -6.62 -15.72 21.40
CA LEU A 206 -7.53 -15.87 22.54
C LEU A 206 -8.07 -17.30 22.65
N MET A 207 -8.45 -17.90 21.53
CA MET A 207 -9.03 -19.25 21.50
C MET A 207 -8.01 -20.35 21.82
N SER A 208 -6.73 -20.15 21.47
CA SER A 208 -5.64 -21.09 21.77
C SER A 208 -5.15 -21.06 23.23
N ARG A 209 -5.66 -20.15 24.08
CA ARG A 209 -5.26 -20.07 25.49
C ARG A 209 -5.97 -21.13 26.33
N LYS A 210 -5.30 -21.56 27.40
CA LYS A 210 -5.92 -22.42 28.44
C LYS A 210 -7.11 -21.77 29.12
N THR A 211 -7.10 -20.45 29.26
CA THR A 211 -8.16 -19.69 29.93
C THR A 211 -8.52 -18.43 29.16
N LEU A 212 -9.80 -18.28 28.85
CA LEU A 212 -10.41 -17.05 28.33
C LEU A 212 -11.12 -16.32 29.49
N SER A 213 -10.82 -15.03 29.69
CA SER A 213 -11.52 -14.20 30.69
C SER A 213 -12.90 -13.75 30.17
N ALA A 214 -13.79 -13.35 31.08
CA ALA A 214 -15.13 -12.88 30.69
C ALA A 214 -15.08 -11.62 29.80
N GLU A 215 -14.18 -10.69 30.07
CA GLU A 215 -13.95 -9.50 29.25
C GLU A 215 -13.42 -9.86 27.84
N GLN A 216 -12.50 -10.81 27.75
CA GLN A 216 -12.00 -11.27 26.45
C GLN A 216 -13.09 -11.99 25.65
N ALA A 217 -13.90 -12.80 26.32
CA ALA A 217 -14.99 -13.55 25.69
C ALA A 217 -16.11 -12.63 25.20
N SER A 218 -16.44 -11.56 25.92
CA SER A 218 -17.45 -10.58 25.49
C SER A 218 -17.03 -9.80 24.23
N GLY A 219 -15.71 -9.65 24.03
CA GLY A 219 -15.12 -9.08 22.82
C GLY A 219 -15.19 -9.98 21.57
N ILE A 220 -15.63 -11.23 21.69
CA ILE A 220 -15.74 -12.17 20.57
C ILE A 220 -17.20 -12.25 20.09
N GLY A 221 -17.40 -12.07 18.78
CA GLY A 221 -18.66 -12.30 18.08
C GLY A 221 -18.66 -13.61 17.30
N LEU A 222 -19.84 -14.03 16.86
CA LEU A 222 -20.05 -15.21 16.01
C LEU A 222 -20.80 -14.78 14.75
N PHE A 223 -20.34 -15.24 13.58
CA PHE A 223 -21.05 -15.13 12.31
C PHE A 223 -21.23 -16.53 11.72
N VAL A 224 -22.45 -17.08 11.77
CA VAL A 224 -22.72 -18.42 11.23
C VAL A 224 -22.94 -18.33 9.72
N TRP A 225 -22.01 -18.87 8.94
CA TRP A 225 -22.09 -18.80 7.49
C TRP A 225 -22.75 -20.05 6.88
N ASP A 226 -22.75 -21.22 7.53
CA ASP A 226 -23.51 -22.38 7.04
C ASP A 226 -24.04 -23.30 8.15
N TRP A 227 -25.09 -24.02 7.78
CA TRP A 227 -25.62 -25.21 8.46
C TRP A 227 -25.54 -26.36 7.45
N PRO A 228 -24.46 -27.16 7.43
CA PRO A 228 -24.17 -28.10 6.35
C PRO A 228 -25.32 -29.08 6.04
N GLN A 229 -26.02 -29.56 7.06
CA GLN A 229 -27.18 -30.48 6.94
C GLN A 229 -28.54 -29.77 6.99
N GLY A 230 -28.57 -28.44 6.91
CA GLY A 230 -29.79 -27.64 6.91
C GLY A 230 -30.47 -27.56 5.56
N PRO A 231 -31.50 -26.71 5.44
CA PRO A 231 -32.23 -26.50 4.19
C PRO A 231 -31.31 -26.19 3.01
N ALA A 232 -31.65 -26.72 1.83
CA ALA A 232 -30.85 -26.51 0.61
C ALA A 232 -30.88 -25.05 0.14
N ASN A 233 -32.01 -24.36 0.34
CA ASN A 233 -32.20 -22.96 0.00
C ASN A 233 -31.59 -22.04 1.06
N LEU A 234 -30.79 -21.06 0.64
CA LEU A 234 -30.08 -20.17 1.55
C LEU A 234 -31.01 -19.23 2.35
N PRO A 235 -32.00 -18.53 1.76
CA PRO A 235 -33.03 -17.81 2.51
C PRO A 235 -33.68 -18.60 3.65
N GLU A 236 -34.12 -19.83 3.37
CA GLU A 236 -34.74 -20.71 4.35
C GLU A 236 -33.75 -21.12 5.45
N ARG A 237 -32.52 -21.44 5.06
CA ARG A 237 -31.44 -21.75 6.01
C ARG A 237 -31.15 -20.59 6.95
N ILE A 238 -31.02 -19.37 6.41
CA ILE A 238 -30.74 -18.16 7.21
C ILE A 238 -31.90 -17.85 8.15
N SER A 239 -33.15 -17.91 7.67
CA SER A 239 -34.32 -17.61 8.51
C SER A 239 -34.47 -18.62 9.64
N THR A 240 -34.21 -19.90 9.37
CA THR A 240 -34.27 -20.96 10.40
C THR A 240 -33.10 -20.86 11.38
N LEU A 241 -31.90 -20.52 10.91
CA LEU A 241 -30.78 -20.20 11.80
C LEU A 241 -31.10 -19.03 12.74
N ALA A 242 -31.79 -18.00 12.24
CA ALA A 242 -32.22 -16.87 13.07
C ALA A 242 -33.21 -17.29 14.17
N THR A 243 -34.18 -18.16 13.87
CA THR A 243 -35.13 -18.66 14.88
C THR A 243 -34.47 -19.59 15.90
N LEU A 244 -33.37 -20.26 15.54
CA LEU A 244 -32.56 -21.09 16.42
C LEU A 244 -31.57 -20.31 17.31
N GLY A 245 -31.48 -18.98 17.13
CA GLY A 245 -30.63 -18.10 17.95
C GLY A 245 -29.43 -17.49 17.21
N PHE A 246 -29.25 -17.76 15.91
CA PHE A 246 -28.15 -17.25 15.09
C PHE A 246 -28.59 -16.10 14.17
N ALA A 247 -29.13 -15.03 14.74
CA ALA A 247 -29.73 -13.92 13.98
C ALA A 247 -28.72 -13.01 13.24
N THR A 248 -27.42 -13.14 13.51
CA THR A 248 -26.39 -12.21 13.00
C THR A 248 -26.22 -12.27 11.47
N THR A 249 -26.54 -13.38 10.82
CA THR A 249 -26.26 -13.59 9.39
C THR A 249 -27.27 -12.91 8.47
N ALA A 250 -28.53 -12.80 8.89
CA ALA A 250 -29.62 -12.33 8.04
C ALA A 250 -29.46 -10.90 7.52
N PRO A 251 -29.08 -9.90 8.34
CA PRO A 251 -28.91 -8.51 7.86
C PRO A 251 -27.81 -8.35 6.80
N PHE A 252 -26.86 -9.28 6.76
CA PHE A 252 -25.68 -9.21 5.90
C PHE A 252 -25.79 -10.08 4.65
N SER A 253 -26.97 -10.66 4.36
CA SER A 253 -27.17 -11.57 3.24
C SER A 253 -27.97 -10.90 2.14
N GLN A 254 -27.36 -10.71 0.97
CA GLN A 254 -27.92 -9.88 -0.10
C GLN A 254 -27.98 -10.66 -1.42
N VAL A 255 -29.09 -10.56 -2.14
CA VAL A 255 -29.25 -11.17 -3.47
C VAL A 255 -28.39 -10.44 -4.49
N ILE A 256 -27.76 -11.19 -5.39
CA ILE A 256 -26.90 -10.69 -6.46
C ILE A 256 -27.46 -11.18 -7.80
N ALA A 257 -27.98 -10.28 -8.62
CA ALA A 257 -28.44 -10.61 -9.97
C ALA A 257 -27.33 -10.47 -11.01
N ASN A 258 -26.36 -9.58 -10.77
CA ASN A 258 -25.27 -9.31 -11.70
C ASN A 258 -24.02 -8.73 -11.01
N LEU A 259 -22.97 -8.48 -11.79
CA LEU A 259 -21.71 -7.91 -11.28
C LEU A 259 -21.89 -6.54 -10.61
N ALA A 260 -22.78 -5.69 -11.12
CA ALA A 260 -23.00 -4.35 -10.57
C ALA A 260 -23.58 -4.42 -9.15
N ASP A 261 -24.48 -5.39 -8.87
CA ASP A 261 -24.98 -5.63 -7.51
C ASP A 261 -23.86 -6.08 -6.58
N ALA A 262 -23.01 -7.01 -7.04
CA ALA A 262 -21.85 -7.47 -6.26
C ALA A 262 -20.86 -6.33 -5.97
N GLN A 263 -20.59 -5.47 -6.96
CA GLN A 263 -19.77 -4.27 -6.79
C GLN A 263 -20.37 -3.31 -5.79
N LYS A 264 -21.68 -3.04 -5.87
CA LYS A 264 -22.39 -2.16 -4.95
C LYS A 264 -22.25 -2.63 -3.50
N TRP A 265 -22.49 -3.92 -3.24
CA TRP A 265 -22.38 -4.46 -1.88
C TRP A 265 -20.94 -4.54 -1.39
N ARG A 266 -19.99 -4.90 -2.26
CA ARG A 266 -18.56 -4.85 -1.96
C ARG A 266 -18.13 -3.45 -1.55
N GLU A 267 -18.50 -2.44 -2.32
CA GLU A 267 -18.14 -1.05 -2.02
C GLU A 267 -18.82 -0.54 -0.75
N HIS A 268 -20.10 -0.88 -0.55
CA HIS A 268 -20.84 -0.52 0.65
C HIS A 268 -20.16 -1.06 1.92
N TRP A 269 -19.86 -2.36 1.98
CA TRP A 269 -19.21 -2.95 3.15
C TRP A 269 -17.73 -2.54 3.30
N TYR A 270 -17.06 -2.18 2.21
CA TYR A 270 -15.68 -1.67 2.27
C TYR A 270 -15.59 -0.30 2.95
N ARG A 271 -16.57 0.59 2.71
CA ARG A 271 -16.56 1.98 3.17
C ARG A 271 -17.49 2.30 4.33
N SER A 272 -18.42 1.40 4.68
CA SER A 272 -19.39 1.62 5.75
C SER A 272 -18.92 1.02 7.08
N PRO A 273 -19.37 1.56 8.23
CA PRO A 273 -19.05 1.00 9.52
C PRO A 273 -19.65 -0.41 9.70
N LEU A 274 -18.81 -1.36 10.08
CA LEU A 274 -19.17 -2.74 10.41
C LEU A 274 -18.78 -3.08 11.86
N PRO A 275 -19.45 -4.07 12.49
CA PRO A 275 -19.12 -4.52 13.83
C PRO A 275 -17.89 -5.44 13.90
N PHE A 276 -17.17 -5.61 12.79
CA PHE A 276 -16.02 -6.49 12.61
C PHE A 276 -15.15 -6.02 11.45
N ALA A 277 -13.92 -6.54 11.39
CA ALA A 277 -13.09 -6.43 10.20
C ALA A 277 -13.60 -7.38 9.11
N SER A 278 -13.46 -6.99 7.84
CA SER A 278 -13.80 -7.85 6.70
C SER A 278 -12.78 -7.68 5.60
N ASP A 279 -12.34 -8.76 4.95
CA ASP A 279 -11.26 -8.72 3.95
C ASP A 279 -11.77 -8.86 2.51
N GLY A 280 -13.09 -8.77 2.33
CA GLY A 280 -13.78 -8.82 1.04
C GLY A 280 -15.24 -9.16 1.22
N ILE A 281 -15.82 -9.72 0.17
CA ILE A 281 -17.16 -10.33 0.20
C ILE A 281 -17.09 -11.79 -0.22
N VAL A 282 -17.99 -12.61 0.31
CA VAL A 282 -18.23 -13.97 -0.17
C VAL A 282 -19.40 -13.91 -1.13
N LEU A 283 -19.21 -14.40 -2.36
CA LEU A 283 -20.29 -14.67 -3.31
C LEU A 283 -20.54 -16.16 -3.33
N ARG A 284 -21.79 -16.58 -3.20
CA ARG A 284 -22.14 -17.99 -3.13
C ARG A 284 -23.50 -18.28 -3.74
N GLN A 285 -23.64 -19.45 -4.35
CA GLN A 285 -24.94 -19.94 -4.76
C GLN A 285 -25.76 -20.36 -3.53
N SER A 286 -27.06 -20.17 -3.61
CA SER A 286 -28.02 -20.64 -2.60
C SER A 286 -27.95 -22.16 -2.43
N GLN A 287 -27.95 -22.87 -3.57
CA GLN A 287 -27.79 -24.33 -3.60
C GLN A 287 -26.32 -24.75 -3.55
N ARG A 288 -26.08 -25.89 -2.90
CA ARG A 288 -24.75 -26.50 -2.75
C ARG A 288 -24.85 -28.03 -2.68
N PRO A 289 -23.76 -28.76 -2.97
CA PRO A 289 -23.68 -30.21 -2.77
C PRO A 289 -24.01 -30.62 -1.32
N PRO A 290 -24.48 -31.87 -1.12
CA PRO A 290 -24.56 -32.50 0.19
C PRO A 290 -23.23 -32.39 0.95
N ALA A 291 -23.32 -32.22 2.26
CA ALA A 291 -22.19 -31.91 3.14
C ALA A 291 -21.14 -33.03 3.17
N GLU A 292 -21.56 -34.26 2.93
CA GLU A 292 -20.71 -35.46 2.88
C GLU A 292 -19.71 -35.41 1.70
N ARG A 293 -19.97 -34.59 0.68
CA ARG A 293 -19.08 -34.40 -0.47
C ARG A 293 -18.11 -33.23 -0.31
N TRP A 294 -18.13 -32.54 0.83
CA TRP A 294 -17.24 -31.41 1.07
C TRP A 294 -15.83 -31.89 1.32
N GLN A 295 -14.86 -31.15 0.80
CA GLN A 295 -13.43 -31.42 0.92
C GLN A 295 -12.75 -30.19 1.47
N ALA A 296 -11.54 -30.33 2.02
CA ALA A 296 -10.72 -29.22 2.51
C ALA A 296 -10.10 -28.39 1.37
N SER A 297 -10.93 -27.99 0.40
CA SER A 297 -10.54 -27.28 -0.81
C SER A 297 -11.68 -26.37 -1.28
N ALA A 298 -11.31 -25.26 -1.93
CA ALA A 298 -12.26 -24.26 -2.39
C ALA A 298 -13.40 -24.87 -3.22
N PRO A 299 -14.67 -24.58 -2.90
CA PRO A 299 -15.80 -25.14 -3.60
C PRO A 299 -16.14 -24.35 -4.87
N TYR A 300 -16.65 -25.02 -5.90
CA TYR A 300 -17.09 -24.34 -7.14
C TYR A 300 -18.29 -23.38 -6.94
N TRP A 301 -19.07 -23.55 -5.86
CA TRP A 301 -20.31 -22.85 -5.58
C TRP A 301 -20.13 -21.58 -4.73
N ALA A 302 -18.91 -21.28 -4.26
CA ALA A 302 -18.62 -20.07 -3.51
C ALA A 302 -17.20 -19.53 -3.75
N ILE A 303 -17.05 -18.21 -3.79
CA ILE A 303 -15.80 -17.49 -3.97
C ILE A 303 -15.68 -16.34 -2.97
N ALA A 304 -14.46 -15.90 -2.70
CA ALA A 304 -14.16 -14.67 -1.99
C ALA A 304 -13.71 -13.59 -2.98
N TRP A 305 -14.47 -12.50 -3.12
CA TRP A 305 -14.01 -11.31 -3.82
C TRP A 305 -13.35 -10.35 -2.84
N LYS A 306 -12.01 -10.38 -2.80
CA LYS A 306 -11.18 -9.61 -1.88
C LYS A 306 -11.27 -8.10 -2.12
N TYR A 307 -11.12 -7.31 -1.05
CA TYR A 307 -10.88 -5.87 -1.17
C TYR A 307 -9.49 -5.58 -1.75
N PRO A 308 -9.23 -4.35 -2.24
CA PRO A 308 -7.87 -3.93 -2.54
C PRO A 308 -7.01 -3.97 -1.27
N PHE A 309 -5.70 -4.20 -1.43
CA PHE A 309 -4.78 -4.23 -0.29
C PHE A 309 -4.69 -2.84 0.37
N ALA A 310 -4.82 -2.79 1.69
CA ALA A 310 -4.55 -1.58 2.46
C ALA A 310 -3.03 -1.38 2.62
N ARG A 311 -2.26 -2.48 2.59
CA ARG A 311 -0.80 -2.47 2.53
C ARG A 311 -0.29 -3.37 1.41
N ALA A 312 0.63 -2.86 0.62
CA ALA A 312 1.28 -3.62 -0.44
C ALA A 312 2.73 -3.93 -0.10
N LEU A 313 3.16 -5.13 -0.46
CA LEU A 313 4.55 -5.56 -0.42
C LEU A 313 5.23 -5.16 -1.74
N ALA A 314 6.23 -4.31 -1.67
CA ALA A 314 6.94 -3.79 -2.83
C ALA A 314 8.44 -4.06 -2.73
N GLU A 315 9.04 -4.45 -3.85
CA GLU A 315 10.49 -4.58 -3.93
C GLU A 315 11.14 -3.23 -4.23
N VAL A 316 12.20 -2.89 -3.51
CA VAL A 316 13.01 -1.70 -3.78
C VAL A 316 13.96 -2.01 -4.93
N ARG A 317 13.81 -1.32 -6.06
CA ARG A 317 14.73 -1.43 -7.20
C ARG A 317 15.93 -0.50 -7.08
N LYS A 318 15.71 0.72 -6.57
CA LYS A 318 16.74 1.74 -6.44
C LYS A 318 16.43 2.69 -5.29
N VAL A 319 17.48 3.23 -4.68
CA VAL A 319 17.38 4.33 -3.72
C VAL A 319 18.03 5.56 -4.36
N ASN A 320 17.25 6.63 -4.54
CA ASN A 320 17.75 7.91 -5.02
C ASN A 320 17.75 8.93 -3.89
N PHE A 321 18.82 9.70 -3.75
CA PHE A 321 18.91 10.77 -2.76
C PHE A 321 18.64 12.12 -3.42
N LYS A 322 17.53 12.78 -3.06
CA LYS A 322 17.22 14.12 -3.55
C LYS A 322 17.64 15.16 -2.52
N VAL A 323 18.53 16.05 -2.90
CA VAL A 323 18.89 17.23 -2.10
C VAL A 323 17.93 18.38 -2.44
N GLY A 324 17.21 18.88 -1.43
CA GLY A 324 16.34 20.05 -1.58
C GLY A 324 17.12 21.37 -1.51
N ARG A 325 16.45 22.48 -1.84
CA ARG A 325 17.03 23.84 -1.82
C ARG A 325 17.80 24.18 -0.54
N SER A 326 17.28 23.75 0.61
CA SER A 326 17.88 24.01 1.93
C SER A 326 19.02 23.06 2.32
N GLY A 327 19.45 22.17 1.42
CA GLY A 327 20.39 21.08 1.70
C GLY A 327 19.76 19.81 2.28
N ARG A 328 18.43 19.78 2.49
CA ARG A 328 17.76 18.62 3.08
C ARG A 328 17.78 17.42 2.12
N ILE A 329 18.49 16.37 2.50
CA ILE A 329 18.54 15.09 1.77
C ILE A 329 17.28 14.27 2.06
N THR A 330 16.56 13.90 0.99
CA THR A 330 15.34 13.09 1.02
C THR A 330 15.55 11.82 0.19
N PRO A 331 15.68 10.65 0.83
CA PRO A 331 15.76 9.37 0.13
C PRO A 331 14.39 9.00 -0.47
N VAL A 332 14.39 8.69 -1.77
CA VAL A 332 13.22 8.26 -2.52
C VAL A 332 13.50 6.86 -3.05
N LEU A 333 12.62 5.92 -2.70
CA LEU A 333 12.68 4.54 -3.16
C LEU A 333 11.97 4.44 -4.51
N GLU A 334 12.65 3.86 -5.50
CA GLU A 334 12.02 3.36 -6.72
C GLU A 334 11.65 1.91 -6.48
N LEU A 335 10.37 1.59 -6.70
CA LEU A 335 9.79 0.29 -6.40
C LEU A 335 9.51 -0.46 -7.70
N SER A 336 9.55 -1.79 -7.64
CA SER A 336 8.84 -2.61 -8.62
C SER A 336 7.35 -2.25 -8.57
N PRO A 337 6.68 -2.04 -9.72
CA PRO A 337 5.30 -1.57 -9.73
C PRO A 337 4.40 -2.48 -8.92
N VAL A 338 3.62 -1.90 -8.01
CA VAL A 338 2.67 -2.64 -7.18
C VAL A 338 1.34 -1.92 -7.13
N MET A 339 0.24 -2.67 -7.18
CA MET A 339 -1.10 -2.11 -7.03
C MET A 339 -1.41 -1.92 -5.54
N LEU A 340 -1.79 -0.69 -5.19
CA LEU A 340 -2.26 -0.32 -3.86
C LEU A 340 -3.54 0.49 -4.05
N ASP A 341 -4.66 -0.06 -3.56
CA ASP A 341 -6.00 0.37 -3.98
C ASP A 341 -6.20 0.29 -5.51
N ASP A 342 -6.60 1.38 -6.16
CA ASP A 342 -6.76 1.52 -7.61
C ASP A 342 -5.51 2.12 -8.30
N ARG A 343 -4.39 2.23 -7.58
CA ARG A 343 -3.20 2.96 -8.04
C ARG A 343 -1.99 2.05 -8.17
N GLU A 344 -1.26 2.22 -9.26
CA GLU A 344 0.06 1.62 -9.41
C GLU A 344 1.12 2.52 -8.76
N ILE A 345 1.77 2.01 -7.72
CA ILE A 345 2.82 2.72 -7.00
C ILE A 345 4.19 2.27 -7.51
N ARG A 346 4.98 3.23 -7.98
CA ARG A 346 6.36 3.03 -8.45
C ARG A 346 7.42 3.74 -7.60
N ARG A 347 7.01 4.68 -6.76
CA ARG A 347 7.92 5.49 -5.96
C ARG A 347 7.31 5.83 -4.60
N VAL A 348 8.14 5.83 -3.56
CA VAL A 348 7.75 6.26 -2.22
C VAL A 348 8.90 6.98 -1.52
N SER A 349 8.59 8.00 -0.72
CA SER A 349 9.60 8.68 0.10
C SER A 349 9.89 7.87 1.36
N ALA A 350 11.18 7.70 1.70
CA ALA A 350 11.58 7.14 2.99
C ALA A 350 11.59 8.20 4.12
N GLY A 351 11.27 9.46 3.79
CA GLY A 351 11.25 10.57 4.74
C GLY A 351 12.62 11.25 4.87
N SER A 352 13.14 11.35 6.09
CA SER A 352 14.44 11.95 6.36
C SER A 352 15.58 10.96 6.11
N LEU A 353 16.78 11.46 5.80
CA LEU A 353 17.99 10.64 5.71
C LEU A 353 18.21 9.80 6.98
N LYS A 354 18.02 10.40 8.17
CA LYS A 354 18.10 9.69 9.46
C LYS A 354 17.12 8.52 9.57
N ARG A 355 15.86 8.71 9.13
CA ARG A 355 14.85 7.64 9.16
C ARG A 355 15.25 6.50 8.23
N TRP A 356 15.69 6.83 7.02
CA TRP A 356 16.16 5.83 6.06
C TRP A 356 17.39 5.07 6.58
N GLN A 357 18.36 5.75 7.20
CA GLN A 357 19.53 5.11 7.83
C GLN A 357 19.13 4.13 8.94
N ALA A 358 18.16 4.51 9.78
CA ALA A 358 17.67 3.63 10.85
C ALA A 358 16.96 2.37 10.32
N LEU A 359 16.29 2.48 9.17
CA LEU A 359 15.65 1.34 8.50
C LEU A 359 16.64 0.51 7.68
N ASP A 360 17.76 1.14 7.27
CA ASP A 360 18.79 0.62 6.37
C ASP A 360 18.16 -0.05 5.15
N ILE A 361 17.53 0.74 4.28
CA ILE A 361 16.83 0.20 3.09
C ILE A 361 17.78 0.19 1.89
N ARG A 362 17.90 -0.95 1.22
CA ARG A 362 18.73 -1.14 0.03
C ARG A 362 17.92 -1.69 -1.15
N PRO A 363 18.43 -1.56 -2.39
CA PRO A 363 17.91 -2.32 -3.52
C PRO A 363 17.82 -3.82 -3.18
N GLY A 364 16.73 -4.47 -3.59
CA GLY A 364 16.40 -5.87 -3.28
C GLY A 364 15.51 -6.06 -2.05
N ASP A 365 15.47 -5.10 -1.12
CA ASP A 365 14.60 -5.21 0.06
C ASP A 365 13.12 -5.23 -0.33
N GLN A 366 12.32 -6.03 0.38
CA GLN A 366 10.87 -5.97 0.32
C GLN A 366 10.35 -5.04 1.42
N VAL A 367 9.63 -3.99 1.04
CA VAL A 367 9.07 -2.99 1.96
C VAL A 367 7.55 -3.01 1.95
N ALA A 368 6.95 -2.72 3.09
CA ALA A 368 5.52 -2.48 3.21
C ALA A 368 5.22 -1.03 2.90
N ILE A 369 4.24 -0.80 2.01
CA ILE A 369 3.73 0.53 1.69
C ILE A 369 2.22 0.61 1.89
N SER A 370 1.73 1.78 2.27
CA SER A 370 0.29 2.08 2.46
C SER A 370 -0.05 3.47 1.90
N LEU A 371 -1.34 3.82 1.86
CA LEU A 371 -1.79 5.17 1.51
C LEU A 371 -2.11 5.98 2.77
N ALA A 372 -1.40 7.09 2.99
CA ALA A 372 -1.80 8.09 3.96
C ALA A 372 -2.94 8.95 3.39
N GLY A 373 -4.04 9.10 4.15
CA GLY A 373 -5.21 9.85 3.72
C GLY A 373 -5.79 9.36 2.39
N LEU A 374 -5.69 8.05 2.12
CA LEU A 374 -6.15 7.37 0.89
C LEU A 374 -5.50 7.87 -0.41
N THR A 375 -4.44 8.68 -0.36
CA THR A 375 -3.89 9.31 -1.57
C THR A 375 -2.38 9.30 -1.68
N ILE A 376 -1.65 9.45 -0.56
CA ILE A 376 -0.20 9.63 -0.59
C ILE A 376 0.49 8.31 -0.20
N PRO A 377 1.28 7.69 -1.09
CA PRO A 377 2.06 6.51 -0.74
C PRO A 377 3.01 6.79 0.42
N ARG A 378 3.01 5.90 1.41
CA ARG A 378 3.80 5.96 2.62
C ARG A 378 4.56 4.66 2.80
N LEU A 379 5.84 4.77 3.11
CA LEU A 379 6.65 3.65 3.58
C LEU A 379 6.31 3.34 5.04
N ASP A 380 5.92 2.10 5.32
CA ASP A 380 5.59 1.62 6.67
C ASP A 380 6.79 0.97 7.34
N SER A 381 7.32 -0.10 6.75
CA SER A 381 8.42 -0.90 7.32
C SER A 381 9.18 -1.69 6.26
N VAL A 382 10.30 -2.27 6.66
CA VAL A 382 11.00 -3.31 5.90
C VAL A 382 10.42 -4.66 6.32
N VAL A 383 10.01 -5.48 5.35
CA VAL A 383 9.39 -6.80 5.57
C VAL A 383 10.42 -7.91 5.42
N LEU A 384 11.23 -7.84 4.36
CA LEU A 384 12.34 -8.75 4.12
C LEU A 384 13.54 -7.94 3.64
N ARG A 385 14.70 -8.21 4.20
CA ARG A 385 15.96 -7.65 3.69
C ARG A 385 16.55 -8.59 2.66
N THR A 386 17.04 -8.05 1.55
CA THR A 386 17.88 -8.85 0.65
C THR A 386 19.14 -9.27 1.37
N THR A 387 19.62 -10.46 1.05
CA THR A 387 20.85 -11.01 1.60
C THR A 387 22.09 -10.31 1.06
N GLU A 388 22.06 -9.87 -0.20
CA GLU A 388 23.14 -9.13 -0.84
C GLU A 388 22.91 -7.62 -0.68
N ARG A 389 23.69 -6.99 0.18
CA ARG A 389 23.54 -5.58 0.54
C ARG A 389 24.40 -4.70 -0.35
N ALA A 390 23.84 -4.20 -1.44
CA ALA A 390 24.54 -3.29 -2.34
C ALA A 390 25.02 -2.02 -1.62
N ALA A 391 26.28 -1.63 -1.85
CA ALA A 391 26.79 -0.33 -1.44
C ALA A 391 26.00 0.78 -2.15
N LEU A 392 25.72 1.86 -1.42
CA LEU A 392 25.06 3.04 -1.98
C LEU A 392 25.98 4.23 -1.82
N ASP A 393 26.02 5.05 -2.85
CA ASP A 393 26.61 6.38 -2.77
C ASP A 393 25.62 7.30 -2.05
N ILE A 394 25.92 7.59 -0.78
CA ILE A 394 25.08 8.39 0.10
C ILE A 394 25.71 9.79 0.17
N PRO A 395 25.00 10.85 -0.25
CA PRO A 395 25.55 12.20 -0.18
C PRO A 395 25.89 12.59 1.26
N ASP A 396 27.06 13.21 1.47
CA ASP A 396 27.46 13.72 2.77
C ASP A 396 26.61 14.94 3.12
N ALA A 397 25.87 14.84 4.24
CA ALA A 397 24.99 15.92 4.69
C ALA A 397 25.74 17.24 5.01
N ARG A 398 27.06 17.19 5.23
CA ARG A 398 27.89 18.38 5.50
C ARG A 398 28.08 19.25 4.26
N ASP A 399 28.02 18.65 3.07
CA ASP A 399 28.26 19.34 1.80
C ASP A 399 27.03 20.13 1.33
N PHE A 400 25.86 19.87 1.94
CA PHE A 400 24.59 20.45 1.50
C PHE A 400 23.92 21.28 2.60
N HIS A 401 23.83 22.59 2.37
CA HIS A 401 23.19 23.57 3.25
C HIS A 401 22.47 24.65 2.44
N ALA A 402 21.79 25.60 3.10
CA ALA A 402 20.97 26.62 2.43
C ALA A 402 21.75 27.55 1.47
N LEU A 403 23.09 27.55 1.53
CA LEU A 403 23.99 28.39 0.73
C LEU A 403 24.95 27.56 -0.17
N SER A 404 24.79 26.23 -0.25
CA SER A 404 25.58 25.39 -1.16
C SER A 404 24.91 25.25 -2.52
N CYS A 405 25.67 24.78 -3.53
CA CYS A 405 25.15 24.38 -4.83
C CYS A 405 24.37 25.48 -5.57
N TRP A 406 24.99 26.65 -5.73
CA TRP A 406 24.50 27.73 -6.59
C TRP A 406 24.79 27.53 -8.08
N GLN A 407 25.52 26.47 -8.40
CA GLN A 407 25.94 26.06 -9.75
C GLN A 407 25.73 24.54 -9.89
N PRO A 408 25.52 24.01 -11.11
CA PRO A 408 25.38 22.58 -11.35
C PRO A 408 26.75 21.88 -11.48
N THR A 409 27.58 22.00 -10.46
CA THR A 409 28.81 21.21 -10.36
C THR A 409 28.48 19.76 -10.01
N PRO A 410 29.39 18.80 -10.30
CA PRO A 410 29.21 17.41 -9.91
C PRO A 410 28.81 17.26 -8.43
N GLY A 411 27.69 16.58 -8.17
CA GLY A 411 27.11 16.37 -6.84
C GLY A 411 26.11 17.45 -6.40
N CYS A 412 26.09 18.62 -7.04
CA CYS A 412 25.22 19.74 -6.71
C CYS A 412 23.95 19.84 -7.56
N GLU A 413 23.80 19.00 -8.58
CA GLU A 413 22.75 19.07 -9.59
C GLU A 413 21.36 19.01 -8.97
N SER A 414 21.16 18.12 -7.99
CA SER A 414 19.85 17.98 -7.31
C SER A 414 19.45 19.26 -6.57
N GLN A 415 20.39 19.87 -5.84
CA GLN A 415 20.09 21.09 -5.06
C GLN A 415 19.94 22.30 -5.97
N PHE A 416 20.79 22.42 -7.00
CA PHE A 416 20.70 23.49 -7.99
C PHE A 416 19.36 23.45 -8.74
N LEU A 417 18.95 22.27 -9.21
CA LEU A 417 17.63 22.08 -9.81
C LEU A 417 16.48 22.40 -8.85
N ALA A 418 16.64 22.11 -7.55
CA ALA A 418 15.66 22.48 -6.53
C ALA A 418 15.58 24.01 -6.33
N ARG A 419 16.69 24.74 -6.47
CA ARG A 419 16.73 26.22 -6.48
C ARG A 419 16.00 26.79 -7.68
N LEU A 420 16.29 26.28 -8.88
CA LEU A 420 15.59 26.69 -10.12
C LEU A 420 14.08 26.43 -10.04
N THR A 421 13.68 25.25 -9.57
CA THR A 421 12.26 24.89 -9.40
C THR A 421 11.56 25.79 -8.39
N TRP A 422 12.25 26.19 -7.32
CA TRP A 422 11.73 27.16 -6.35
C TRP A 422 11.59 28.56 -6.95
N LEU A 423 12.62 29.01 -7.67
CA LEU A 423 12.67 30.31 -8.35
C LEU A 423 11.48 30.46 -9.30
N SER A 424 11.15 29.45 -10.11
CA SER A 424 10.02 29.54 -11.04
C SER A 424 8.65 29.30 -10.38
N GLY A 425 8.62 28.69 -9.20
CA GLY A 425 7.40 28.26 -8.53
C GLY A 425 6.47 29.40 -8.09
N LYS A 426 5.26 29.04 -7.66
CA LYS A 426 4.21 29.98 -7.21
C LYS A 426 4.67 30.94 -6.10
N GLN A 427 5.59 30.50 -5.24
CA GLN A 427 6.15 31.29 -4.13
C GLN A 427 7.45 32.04 -4.49
N GLY A 428 8.02 31.76 -5.67
CA GLY A 428 9.12 32.50 -6.28
C GLY A 428 8.56 33.52 -7.27
N LEU A 429 9.03 33.51 -8.52
CA LEU A 429 8.64 34.44 -9.59
C LEU A 429 7.32 34.09 -10.28
N ALA A 430 6.70 32.95 -9.93
CA ALA A 430 5.45 32.46 -10.51
C ALA A 430 5.48 32.40 -12.05
N LEU A 431 6.55 31.83 -12.60
CA LEU A 431 6.76 31.68 -14.04
C LEU A 431 5.80 30.61 -14.58
N GLN A 432 4.92 31.01 -15.48
CA GLN A 432 3.93 30.09 -16.05
C GLN A 432 4.60 29.05 -16.93
N ASN A 433 4.16 27.80 -16.85
CA ASN A 433 4.70 26.69 -17.66
C ASN A 433 6.20 26.37 -17.43
N VAL A 434 6.84 26.94 -16.39
CA VAL A 434 8.24 26.66 -16.04
C VAL A 434 8.28 25.78 -14.77
N GLY A 435 8.28 24.47 -14.98
CA GLY A 435 8.33 23.47 -13.90
C GLY A 435 9.70 22.80 -13.80
N ARG A 436 9.81 21.85 -12.86
CA ARG A 436 11.03 21.04 -12.68
C ARG A 436 11.51 20.38 -13.98
N GLY A 437 10.59 19.78 -14.75
CA GLY A 437 10.95 19.13 -16.02
C GLY A 437 11.44 20.11 -17.10
N THR A 438 11.01 21.37 -17.05
CA THR A 438 11.55 22.43 -17.92
C THR A 438 13.00 22.72 -17.55
N TRP A 439 13.29 22.86 -16.26
CA TRP A 439 14.64 23.08 -15.76
C TRP A 439 15.58 21.90 -16.00
N GLU A 440 15.11 20.66 -15.85
CA GLU A 440 15.89 19.45 -16.17
C GLU A 440 16.37 19.49 -17.64
N LYS A 441 15.48 19.77 -18.59
CA LYS A 441 15.85 19.90 -20.01
C LYS A 441 16.85 21.04 -20.27
N LEU A 442 16.67 22.19 -19.62
CA LEU A 442 17.60 23.33 -19.79
C LEU A 442 18.97 23.02 -19.19
N LEU A 443 19.03 22.33 -18.05
CA LEU A 443 20.29 21.89 -17.43
C LEU A 443 21.05 20.90 -18.32
N GLU A 444 20.34 19.97 -18.96
CA GLU A 444 20.92 18.96 -19.86
C GLU A 444 21.67 19.58 -21.06
N THR A 445 21.37 20.85 -21.41
CA THR A 445 22.09 21.57 -22.47
C THR A 445 23.47 22.08 -22.06
N GLY A 446 23.78 22.10 -20.75
CA GLY A 446 24.99 22.72 -20.21
C GLY A 446 25.02 24.25 -20.29
N ARG A 447 23.91 24.91 -20.65
CA ARG A 447 23.83 26.37 -20.79
C ARG A 447 23.53 27.11 -19.47
N LEU A 448 23.07 26.38 -18.45
CA LEU A 448 22.80 26.94 -17.12
C LEU A 448 23.99 26.64 -16.22
N ASN A 449 24.91 27.57 -16.07
CA ASN A 449 26.06 27.48 -15.15
C ASN A 449 25.78 28.15 -13.80
N ASN A 450 24.85 29.10 -13.74
CA ASN A 450 24.36 29.74 -12.52
C ASN A 450 22.83 29.91 -12.54
N LEU A 451 22.26 30.36 -11.41
CA LEU A 451 20.82 30.41 -11.19
C LEU A 451 20.06 31.39 -12.12
N LEU A 452 20.77 32.31 -12.78
CA LEU A 452 20.19 33.42 -13.54
C LEU A 452 20.56 33.41 -15.04
N ASP A 453 21.34 32.44 -15.51
CA ASP A 453 21.73 32.32 -16.94
C ASP A 453 20.53 32.25 -17.89
N TRP A 454 19.36 31.83 -17.40
CA TRP A 454 18.13 31.81 -18.19
C TRP A 454 17.64 33.22 -18.58
N LEU A 455 18.11 34.30 -17.93
CA LEU A 455 17.74 35.68 -18.27
C LEU A 455 18.25 36.16 -19.62
N THR A 456 19.28 35.49 -20.16
CA THR A 456 19.96 35.84 -21.42
C THR A 456 19.68 34.84 -22.54
N LEU A 457 18.96 33.75 -22.27
CA LEU A 457 18.53 32.80 -23.31
C LEU A 457 17.59 33.49 -24.30
N ASP A 458 17.75 33.19 -25.58
CA ASP A 458 16.88 33.69 -26.64
C ASP A 458 15.94 32.61 -27.20
N GLU A 459 14.93 33.05 -27.96
CA GLU A 459 13.93 32.14 -28.53
C GLU A 459 14.52 31.14 -29.55
N PRO A 460 15.42 31.54 -30.48
CA PRO A 460 16.09 30.60 -31.38
C PRO A 460 16.86 29.50 -30.65
N GLU A 461 17.57 29.82 -29.57
CA GLU A 461 18.28 28.85 -28.75
C GLU A 461 17.31 27.85 -28.11
N LEU A 462 16.21 28.34 -27.54
CA LEU A 462 15.20 27.48 -26.93
C LEU A 462 14.51 26.56 -27.94
N ALA A 463 14.27 27.03 -29.16
CA ALA A 463 13.65 26.24 -30.23
C ALA A 463 14.53 25.05 -30.69
N ASN A 464 15.85 25.13 -30.51
CA ASN A 464 16.80 24.08 -30.89
C ASN A 464 16.99 22.99 -29.82
N ILE A 465 16.39 23.15 -28.63
CA ILE A 465 16.53 22.20 -27.53
C ILE A 465 15.50 21.08 -27.67
N ALA A 466 15.97 19.83 -27.64
CA ALA A 466 15.13 18.65 -27.74
C ALA A 466 14.00 18.66 -26.69
N GLY A 467 12.76 18.48 -27.15
CA GLY A 467 11.58 18.49 -26.28
C GLY A 467 10.98 19.87 -26.01
N PHE A 468 11.47 20.93 -26.67
CA PHE A 468 10.74 22.18 -26.90
C PHE A 468 10.39 22.30 -28.38
N GLY A 469 9.11 22.56 -28.68
CA GLY A 469 8.69 23.03 -29.99
C GLY A 469 8.52 24.55 -30.01
N GLU A 470 8.41 25.15 -31.19
CA GLU A 470 8.30 26.61 -31.40
C GLU A 470 7.30 27.28 -30.42
N ARG A 471 6.07 26.76 -30.34
CA ARG A 471 5.04 27.31 -29.43
C ARG A 471 5.38 27.17 -27.94
N SER A 472 6.14 26.17 -27.54
CA SER A 472 6.60 26.07 -26.14
C SER A 472 7.77 27.01 -25.86
N SER A 473 8.67 27.21 -26.83
CA SER A 473 9.79 28.15 -26.73
C SER A 473 9.31 29.59 -26.61
N ALA A 474 8.35 30.00 -27.46
CA ALA A 474 7.70 31.30 -27.38
C ALA A 474 6.99 31.54 -26.02
N ARG A 475 6.35 30.50 -25.46
CA ARG A 475 5.73 30.60 -24.12
C ARG A 475 6.76 30.68 -23.01
N LEU A 476 7.87 29.99 -23.15
CA LEU A 476 8.96 29.98 -22.18
C LEU A 476 9.66 31.33 -22.12
N ILE A 477 10.01 31.90 -23.27
CA ILE A 477 10.67 33.21 -23.35
C ILE A 477 9.77 34.32 -22.81
N ASN A 478 8.47 34.31 -23.15
CA ASN A 478 7.50 35.25 -22.59
C ASN A 478 7.40 35.13 -21.05
N SER A 479 7.48 33.90 -20.53
CA SER A 479 7.50 33.66 -19.09
C SER A 479 8.76 34.22 -18.45
N PHE A 480 9.93 34.05 -19.08
CA PHE A 480 11.20 34.64 -18.62
C PHE A 480 11.19 36.16 -18.67
N HIS A 481 10.67 36.78 -19.73
CA HIS A 481 10.53 38.24 -19.80
C HIS A 481 9.63 38.79 -18.70
N SER A 482 8.52 38.11 -18.39
CA SER A 482 7.61 38.53 -17.31
C SER A 482 8.30 38.58 -15.93
N ALA A 483 9.40 37.84 -15.75
CA ALA A 483 10.15 37.81 -14.51
C ALA A 483 10.76 39.17 -14.16
N ARG A 484 11.13 39.97 -15.17
CA ARG A 484 11.75 41.29 -14.99
C ARG A 484 10.81 42.30 -14.34
N GLN A 485 9.50 42.10 -14.49
CA GLN A 485 8.47 42.97 -13.93
C GLN A 485 8.05 42.55 -12.50
N ARG A 486 8.71 41.55 -11.91
CA ARG A 486 8.38 41.09 -10.56
C ARG A 486 8.96 42.03 -9.50
N PRO A 487 8.22 42.33 -8.41
CA PRO A 487 8.73 43.18 -7.33
C PRO A 487 10.00 42.62 -6.68
N PHE A 488 10.83 43.52 -6.14
CA PHE A 488 12.05 43.20 -5.40
C PHE A 488 11.85 42.10 -4.33
N THR A 489 10.78 42.21 -3.53
CA THR A 489 10.47 41.23 -2.47
C THR A 489 10.17 39.83 -3.01
N GLN A 490 9.66 39.72 -4.24
CA GLN A 490 9.42 38.45 -4.90
C GLN A 490 10.72 37.85 -5.44
N TRP A 491 11.62 38.68 -5.96
CA TRP A 491 12.98 38.27 -6.34
C TRP A 491 13.79 37.76 -5.14
N LEU A 492 13.76 38.45 -4.00
CA LEU A 492 14.38 37.95 -2.76
C LEU A 492 13.87 36.55 -2.38
N LYS A 493 12.54 36.35 -2.43
CA LYS A 493 11.94 35.03 -2.18
C LYS A 493 12.41 34.01 -3.20
N ALA A 494 12.47 34.36 -4.49
CA ALA A 494 12.90 33.48 -5.58
C ALA A 494 14.38 33.06 -5.48
N LEU A 495 15.27 33.97 -5.09
CA LEU A 495 16.67 33.68 -4.75
C LEU A 495 16.81 32.82 -3.49
N GLY A 496 15.74 32.73 -2.71
CA GLY A 496 15.64 31.82 -1.59
C GLY A 496 16.02 32.44 -0.24
N LEU A 497 15.81 33.75 -0.08
CA LEU A 497 15.99 34.46 1.18
C LEU A 497 15.42 33.64 2.37
N PRO A 498 16.19 33.46 3.46
CA PRO A 498 15.69 32.82 4.67
C PRO A 498 14.38 33.49 5.15
N PRO A 499 13.45 32.73 5.77
CA PRO A 499 12.18 33.30 6.22
C PRO A 499 12.42 34.48 7.16
N THR A 500 11.80 35.63 6.89
CA THR A 500 12.00 36.88 7.64
C THR A 500 10.95 37.12 8.73
N GLY A 501 9.96 36.23 8.84
CA GLY A 501 8.89 36.35 9.85
C GLY A 501 8.02 37.58 9.60
N GLN A 502 7.96 38.48 10.58
CA GLN A 502 7.22 39.74 10.52
C GLN A 502 8.13 40.96 10.27
N ALA A 503 9.43 40.74 10.07
CA ALA A 503 10.38 41.84 9.84
C ALA A 503 10.02 42.62 8.57
N GLN A 504 10.04 43.95 8.68
CA GLN A 504 9.86 44.84 7.54
C GLN A 504 11.16 44.89 6.74
N LEU A 505 11.10 44.43 5.49
CA LEU A 505 12.25 44.46 4.59
C LEU A 505 12.36 45.84 3.96
N ALA A 506 13.57 46.38 3.96
CA ALA A 506 13.90 47.58 3.19
C ALA A 506 13.68 47.33 1.70
N ASP A 507 13.44 48.40 0.95
CA ASP A 507 13.07 48.34 -0.47
C ASP A 507 14.27 48.18 -1.43
N SER A 508 15.49 47.98 -0.90
CA SER A 508 16.69 47.78 -1.72
C SER A 508 17.63 46.72 -1.17
N TRP A 509 18.35 46.05 -2.07
CA TRP A 509 19.38 45.06 -1.76
C TRP A 509 20.46 45.65 -0.85
N GLN A 510 20.95 46.85 -1.18
CA GLN A 510 22.05 47.49 -0.46
C GLN A 510 21.70 47.75 1.01
N ALA A 511 20.47 48.19 1.31
CA ALA A 511 20.02 48.43 2.68
C ALA A 511 19.92 47.13 3.49
N LEU A 512 19.51 46.03 2.86
CA LEU A 512 19.45 44.72 3.53
C LEU A 512 20.84 44.09 3.71
N ALA A 513 21.72 44.26 2.72
CA ALA A 513 23.07 43.68 2.74
C ALA A 513 24.00 44.34 3.75
N GLN A 514 23.75 45.60 4.12
CA GLN A 514 24.50 46.31 5.16
C GLN A 514 24.17 45.82 6.59
N ARG A 515 23.06 45.10 6.79
CA ARG A 515 22.66 44.64 8.11
C ARG A 515 23.55 43.52 8.61
N ASP A 516 24.11 43.69 9.81
CA ASP A 516 24.81 42.62 10.52
C ASP A 516 23.85 41.69 11.27
N THR A 517 24.41 40.65 11.90
CA THR A 517 23.63 39.65 12.63
C THR A 517 22.84 40.26 13.81
N GLU A 518 23.40 41.23 14.52
CA GLU A 518 22.75 41.86 15.67
C GLU A 518 21.56 42.71 15.23
N GLN A 519 21.76 43.50 14.16
CA GLN A 519 20.71 44.29 13.53
C GLN A 519 19.58 43.41 13.00
N TRP A 520 19.90 42.25 12.39
CA TRP A 520 18.88 41.29 11.99
C TRP A 520 18.15 40.67 13.19
N GLN A 521 18.84 40.40 14.29
CA GLN A 521 18.23 39.82 15.50
C GLN A 521 17.33 40.81 16.25
N ALA A 522 17.59 42.12 16.12
CA ALA A 522 16.76 43.17 16.72
C ALA A 522 15.36 43.27 16.08
N GLU A 523 15.17 42.71 14.89
CA GLU A 523 13.89 42.72 14.17
C GLU A 523 12.85 41.76 14.77
N ALA A 524 11.58 42.19 14.74
CA ALA A 524 10.48 41.43 15.31
C ALA A 524 10.31 40.05 14.64
N GLY A 525 10.40 39.00 15.45
CA GLY A 525 10.22 37.61 14.99
C GLY A 525 11.48 36.98 14.38
N ILE A 526 12.66 37.60 14.50
CA ILE A 526 13.94 37.03 14.08
C ILE A 526 14.75 36.58 15.30
N GLY A 527 14.88 35.26 15.46
CA GLY A 527 15.75 34.65 16.47
C GLY A 527 17.22 34.54 16.00
N PRO A 528 18.17 34.22 16.90
CA PRO A 528 19.60 34.25 16.62
C PRO A 528 20.02 33.35 15.44
N GLY A 529 19.45 32.15 15.32
CA GLY A 529 19.74 31.26 14.20
C GLY A 529 19.27 31.80 12.84
N ARG A 530 18.14 32.51 12.81
CA ARG A 530 17.60 33.12 11.58
C ARG A 530 18.37 34.39 11.23
N ALA A 531 18.77 35.19 12.22
CA ALA A 531 19.61 36.36 12.02
C ALA A 531 20.96 35.96 11.39
N ALA A 532 21.60 34.91 11.91
CA ALA A 532 22.83 34.38 11.34
C ALA A 532 22.64 33.90 9.89
N GLN A 533 21.53 33.23 9.58
CA GLN A 533 21.21 32.80 8.21
C GLN A 533 20.99 33.98 7.26
N LEU A 534 20.28 35.02 7.69
CA LEU A 534 20.03 36.22 6.89
C LEU A 534 21.35 36.96 6.63
N SER A 535 22.16 37.20 7.66
CA SER A 535 23.47 37.84 7.50
C SER A 535 24.39 37.02 6.58
N ALA A 536 24.44 35.70 6.74
CA ALA A 536 25.23 34.82 5.88
C ALA A 536 24.74 34.86 4.42
N PHE A 537 23.43 34.90 4.18
CA PHE A 537 22.86 34.97 2.82
C PHE A 537 23.31 36.22 2.07
N PHE A 538 23.23 37.40 2.68
CA PHE A 538 23.63 38.65 2.02
C PHE A 538 25.14 38.81 1.86
N ARG A 539 25.95 38.02 2.59
CA ARG A 539 27.42 38.05 2.54
C ARG A 539 28.01 36.91 1.69
N ASP A 540 27.18 35.98 1.23
CA ASP A 540 27.64 34.83 0.46
C ASP A 540 28.13 35.28 -0.93
N PRO A 541 29.36 34.91 -1.35
CA PRO A 541 29.93 35.37 -2.63
C PRO A 541 29.10 35.01 -3.85
N GLN A 542 28.45 33.84 -3.85
CA GLN A 542 27.60 33.43 -4.98
C GLN A 542 26.32 34.27 -5.00
N VAL A 543 25.72 34.54 -3.85
CA VAL A 543 24.53 35.39 -3.75
C VAL A 543 24.83 36.83 -4.17
N LEU A 544 25.99 37.37 -3.79
CA LEU A 544 26.46 38.68 -4.24
C LEU A 544 26.59 38.74 -5.77
N ALA A 545 27.19 37.72 -6.39
CA ALA A 545 27.29 37.64 -7.85
C ALA A 545 25.91 37.59 -8.55
N LEU A 546 24.93 36.91 -7.94
CA LEU A 546 23.55 36.93 -8.45
C LEU A 546 22.92 38.32 -8.34
N SER A 547 23.15 39.03 -7.22
CA SER A 547 22.69 40.41 -7.05
C SER A 547 23.27 41.33 -8.13
N ASP A 548 24.58 41.24 -8.37
CA ASP A 548 25.26 42.01 -9.43
C ASP A 548 24.69 41.70 -10.83
N THR A 549 24.35 40.44 -11.10
CA THR A 549 23.71 40.02 -12.35
C THR A 549 22.32 40.65 -12.51
N LEU A 550 21.51 40.67 -11.45
CA LEU A 550 20.18 41.28 -11.48
C LEU A 550 20.25 42.81 -11.65
N ARG A 551 21.20 43.46 -10.98
CA ARG A 551 21.48 44.88 -11.15
C ARG A 551 21.88 45.21 -12.60
N ALA A 552 22.79 44.43 -13.19
CA ALA A 552 23.19 44.59 -14.59
C ALA A 552 22.03 44.34 -15.57
N ALA A 553 21.07 43.48 -15.20
CA ALA A 553 19.85 43.22 -15.96
C ALA A 553 18.74 44.28 -15.74
N GLY A 554 18.98 45.29 -14.90
CA GLY A 554 18.03 46.39 -14.64
C GLY A 554 16.81 45.97 -13.83
N ILE A 555 16.96 45.03 -12.89
CA ILE A 555 15.87 44.55 -12.04
C ILE A 555 15.70 45.48 -10.83
N ASP A 556 14.51 46.06 -10.67
CA ASP A 556 14.22 47.01 -9.60
C ASP A 556 14.55 46.45 -8.20
N GLY A 557 15.32 47.23 -7.43
CA GLY A 557 15.73 46.93 -6.05
C GLY A 557 17.10 46.27 -5.90
N PHE A 558 17.76 45.88 -7.00
CA PHE A 558 19.15 45.40 -7.04
C PHE A 558 20.06 46.43 -7.71
#